data_AF-A0A915CR25-F1
#
_entry.id   AF-A0A915CR25-F1
#
_cell.length_a   1.000
_cell.length_b   1.000
_cell.length_c   1.000
_cell.angle_alpha   90.00
_cell.angle_beta   90.00
_cell.angle_gamma   90.00
#
_symmetry.space_group_name_H-M   'P 1'
#
loop_
_entity.id
_entity.type
_entity.pdbx_description
1 polymer ?
#
loop_
_entity_poly.entity_id
_entity_poly.type
_entity_poly.pdbx_seq_one_letter_code
_entity_poly.pdbx_strand_id
1 'polypeptide(L)'
;MLLDLQGLDPSWNYDFQNIEADNVQYSRGNFEYTRPLGSMRHAIKVLGKYSDDKWLGSSGDRAHSDGEEWPVAYHGTDVSNLSAIVKRGLLLEHGRRFAYGKGIYCTPNPKAALDFAHEHTYQGKNYRVLFQTRVDPAQINVVETNETEPEHKFILAFTDDRCLEAVNWVQGY
;
A
#
# COMPACT_ATOMS: atom_id res chain seq x y z
N MET A 1 -14.41 -9.79 12.62
CA MET A 1 -13.51 -8.94 11.81
C MET A 1 -12.62 -9.86 10.98
N LEU A 2 -12.43 -9.58 9.70
CA LEU A 2 -11.65 -10.40 8.76
C LEU A 2 -10.12 -10.31 8.99
N LEU A 3 -9.67 -9.36 9.80
CA LEU A 3 -8.30 -9.21 10.26
C LEU A 3 -8.13 -9.77 11.68
N ASP A 4 -6.99 -10.38 11.94
CA ASP A 4 -6.53 -10.72 13.29
C ASP A 4 -6.09 -9.42 14.00
N LEU A 5 -6.72 -9.08 15.12
CA LEU A 5 -6.42 -7.85 15.88
C LEU A 5 -4.95 -7.76 16.29
N GLN A 6 -4.27 -8.90 16.46
CA GLN A 6 -2.88 -8.91 16.95
C GLN A 6 -1.89 -8.30 15.96
N GLY A 7 -2.21 -8.29 14.66
CA GLY A 7 -1.36 -7.70 13.62
C GLY A 7 -1.62 -6.23 13.34
N LEU A 8 -2.60 -5.62 14.01
CA LEU A 8 -3.02 -4.24 13.76
C LEU A 8 -2.58 -3.30 14.88
N ASP A 9 -2.51 -2.02 14.55
CA ASP A 9 -2.29 -0.93 15.49
C ASP A 9 -3.38 0.14 15.31
N PRO A 10 -4.58 -0.06 15.93
CA PRO A 10 -5.74 0.78 15.69
C PRO A 10 -5.55 2.26 16.06
N SER A 11 -4.58 2.58 16.93
CA SER A 11 -4.23 3.95 17.30
C SER A 11 -3.70 4.77 16.14
N TRP A 12 -3.26 4.11 15.07
CA TRP A 12 -2.78 4.72 13.83
C TRP A 12 -3.72 4.52 12.65
N ASN A 13 -4.96 4.07 12.89
CA ASN A 13 -5.99 4.04 11.84
C ASN A 13 -6.29 5.45 11.36
N TYR A 14 -6.70 5.56 10.11
CA TYR A 14 -7.06 6.85 9.52
C TYR A 14 -8.25 6.68 8.56
N ASP A 15 -9.25 7.53 8.71
CA ASP A 15 -10.47 7.50 7.90
C ASP A 15 -10.33 8.47 6.71
N PHE A 16 -10.15 7.92 5.51
CA PHE A 16 -10.13 8.69 4.26
C PHE A 16 -11.51 8.71 3.57
N GLN A 17 -12.57 8.14 4.14
CA GLN A 17 -13.86 7.97 3.46
C GLN A 17 -14.57 9.29 3.18
N ASN A 18 -14.34 10.30 4.02
CA ASN A 18 -14.98 11.61 3.93
C ASN A 18 -14.00 12.75 3.61
N ILE A 19 -12.83 12.41 3.02
CA ILE A 19 -11.82 13.38 2.63
C ILE A 19 -11.94 13.67 1.14
N GLU A 20 -12.11 14.94 0.81
CA GLU A 20 -12.14 15.41 -0.57
C GLU A 20 -10.73 15.52 -1.15
N ALA A 21 -10.63 15.34 -2.47
CA ALA A 21 -9.39 15.58 -3.18
C ALA A 21 -8.99 17.06 -3.07
N ASP A 22 -7.73 17.29 -2.72
CA ASP A 22 -7.10 18.60 -2.70
C ASP A 22 -6.10 18.73 -3.86
N ASN A 23 -5.65 19.97 -4.11
CA ASN A 23 -4.61 20.24 -5.10
C ASN A 23 -3.19 20.07 -4.52
N VAL A 24 -3.06 19.32 -3.42
CA VAL A 24 -1.79 19.12 -2.73
C VAL A 24 -1.08 17.90 -3.31
N GLN A 25 0.18 18.09 -3.68
CA GLN A 25 1.03 16.99 -4.10
C GLN A 25 1.69 16.34 -2.89
N TYR A 26 1.37 15.06 -2.67
CA TYR A 26 1.90 14.30 -1.55
C TYR A 26 3.15 13.51 -1.97
N SER A 27 4.15 13.50 -1.10
CA SER A 27 5.37 12.70 -1.29
C SER A 27 5.84 12.04 -0.01
N ARG A 28 6.47 10.87 -0.17
CA ARG A 28 7.20 10.14 0.89
C ARG A 28 8.47 9.58 0.28
N GLY A 29 9.59 9.68 1.00
CA GLY A 29 10.90 9.23 0.52
C GLY A 29 11.36 9.87 -0.79
N ASN A 30 10.90 11.11 -1.07
CA ASN A 30 11.11 11.87 -2.30
C ASN A 30 10.37 11.31 -3.55
N PHE A 31 9.40 10.42 -3.36
CA PHE A 31 8.53 9.93 -4.44
C PHE A 31 7.10 10.43 -4.22
N GLU A 32 6.48 10.87 -5.30
CA GLU A 32 5.07 11.27 -5.31
C GLU A 32 4.15 10.06 -5.16
N TYR A 33 3.05 10.24 -4.44
CA TYR A 33 2.00 9.23 -4.32
C TYR A 33 0.63 9.88 -4.14
N THR A 34 -0.42 9.14 -4.48
CA THR A 34 -1.80 9.57 -4.26
C THR A 34 -2.30 8.98 -2.94
N ARG A 35 -2.93 9.79 -2.08
CA ARG A 35 -3.58 9.30 -0.84
C ARG A 35 -4.73 8.35 -1.19
N PRO A 36 -5.03 7.34 -0.35
CA PRO A 36 -6.08 6.36 -0.63
C PRO A 36 -7.46 6.92 -0.25
N LEU A 37 -7.87 8.02 -0.90
CA LEU A 37 -9.15 8.69 -0.66
C LEU A 37 -10.33 7.73 -0.87
N GLY A 38 -11.36 7.85 -0.02
CA GLY A 38 -12.53 6.96 -0.02
C GLY A 38 -12.33 5.65 0.75
N SER A 39 -11.18 5.44 1.39
CA SER A 39 -10.87 4.20 2.11
C SER A 39 -10.86 4.36 3.63
N MET A 40 -11.06 3.26 4.35
CA MET A 40 -10.68 3.16 5.77
C MET A 40 -9.29 2.52 5.87
N ARG A 41 -8.29 3.28 6.32
CA ARG A 41 -6.92 2.79 6.50
C ARG A 41 -6.78 2.16 7.88
N HIS A 42 -6.54 0.85 7.90
CA HIS A 42 -6.22 0.09 9.10
C HIS A 42 -4.71 -0.09 9.23
N ALA A 43 -4.11 0.48 10.26
CA ALA A 43 -2.65 0.42 10.46
C ALA A 43 -2.22 -0.99 10.88
N ILE A 44 -1.10 -1.46 10.33
CA ILE A 44 -0.44 -2.69 10.73
C ILE A 44 0.55 -2.36 11.85
N LYS A 45 0.67 -3.25 12.85
CA LYS A 45 1.67 -3.09 13.90
C LYS A 45 3.06 -3.40 13.34
N VAL A 46 3.89 -2.36 13.24
CA VAL A 46 5.17 -2.40 12.48
C VAL A 46 6.39 -1.95 13.27
N LEU A 47 6.21 -1.22 14.37
CA LEU A 47 7.33 -0.73 15.18
C LEU A 47 8.17 -1.91 15.70
N GLY A 48 9.47 -1.87 15.42
CA GLY A 48 10.41 -2.93 15.76
C GLY A 48 10.22 -4.26 15.00
N LYS A 49 9.39 -4.29 13.95
CA LYS A 49 9.16 -5.50 13.13
C LYS A 49 10.25 -5.71 12.08
N TYR A 50 10.87 -4.62 11.60
CA TYR A 50 11.91 -4.65 10.57
C TYR A 50 13.27 -4.22 11.15
N SER A 51 14.29 -4.07 10.30
CA SER A 51 15.67 -3.78 10.75
C SER A 51 15.79 -2.49 11.57
N ASP A 52 15.01 -1.48 11.21
CA ASP A 52 14.83 -0.21 11.92
C ASP A 52 13.43 0.34 11.63
N ASP A 53 13.10 1.51 12.20
CA ASP A 53 11.83 2.22 12.00
C ASP A 53 12.00 3.52 11.20
N LYS A 54 13.18 3.82 10.65
CA LYS A 54 13.46 5.08 9.94
C LYS A 54 12.61 5.22 8.68
N TRP A 55 12.31 4.10 8.04
CA TRP A 55 11.47 4.01 6.85
C TRP A 55 10.06 4.59 7.04
N LEU A 56 9.56 4.74 8.28
CA LEU A 56 8.27 5.39 8.58
C LEU A 56 8.32 6.92 8.45
N GLY A 57 9.51 7.52 8.68
CA GLY A 57 9.65 8.97 8.78
C GLY A 57 8.94 9.58 10.00
N SER A 58 8.82 10.90 10.02
CA SER A 58 8.10 11.60 11.08
C SER A 58 6.60 11.39 11.00
N SER A 59 5.96 11.28 12.17
CA SER A 59 4.51 11.16 12.32
C SER A 59 3.76 12.41 11.89
N GLY A 60 2.51 12.25 11.47
CA GLY A 60 1.58 13.34 11.21
C GLY A 60 1.05 13.36 9.78
N ASP A 61 0.00 14.17 9.56
CA ASP A 61 -0.58 14.40 8.25
C ASP A 61 0.22 15.49 7.52
N ARG A 62 1.27 15.06 6.83
CA ARG A 62 2.20 15.95 6.12
C ARG A 62 2.17 15.71 4.62
N ALA A 63 2.29 16.79 3.86
CA ALA A 63 2.31 16.74 2.41
C ALA A 63 3.63 16.17 1.87
N HIS A 64 4.77 16.61 2.40
CA HIS A 64 6.07 16.35 1.81
C HIS A 64 6.93 15.37 2.61
N SER A 65 7.94 14.84 1.92
CA SER A 65 8.90 13.89 2.47
C SER A 65 9.71 14.48 3.63
N ASP A 66 10.10 13.62 4.56
CA ASP A 66 10.92 13.99 5.71
C ASP A 66 11.92 12.87 6.06
N GLY A 67 13.17 13.25 6.30
CA GLY A 67 14.26 12.35 6.66
C GLY A 67 14.56 11.24 5.64
N GLU A 68 14.93 10.06 6.16
CA GLU A 68 15.32 8.86 5.41
C GLU A 68 14.13 7.92 5.16
N GLU A 69 12.92 8.46 5.17
CA GLU A 69 11.72 7.67 5.07
C GLU A 69 11.57 7.02 3.68
N TRP A 70 10.81 5.93 3.61
CA TRP A 70 10.65 5.20 2.35
C TRP A 70 9.41 5.64 1.55
N PRO A 71 9.42 5.53 0.22
CA PRO A 71 8.26 5.76 -0.64
C PRO A 71 7.03 4.93 -0.26
N VAL A 72 5.85 5.55 -0.39
CA VAL A 72 4.56 4.83 -0.26
C VAL A 72 4.17 4.27 -1.61
N ALA A 73 3.75 3.01 -1.61
CA ALA A 73 3.13 2.37 -2.77
C ALA A 73 2.04 1.38 -2.35
N TYR A 74 1.13 1.06 -3.27
CA TYR A 74 -0.04 0.23 -3.04
C TYR A 74 0.05 -1.09 -3.80
N HIS A 75 -0.38 -2.17 -3.14
CA HIS A 75 -0.51 -3.51 -3.73
C HIS A 75 -1.96 -3.99 -3.56
N GLY A 76 -2.68 -4.11 -4.67
CA GLY A 76 -4.01 -4.72 -4.71
C GLY A 76 -3.93 -6.23 -4.70
N THR A 77 -4.80 -6.88 -3.92
CA THR A 77 -4.86 -8.34 -3.86
C THR A 77 -6.23 -8.83 -3.44
N ASP A 78 -6.44 -10.14 -3.48
CA ASP A 78 -7.65 -10.79 -2.97
C ASP A 78 -7.64 -10.80 -1.43
N VAL A 79 -8.82 -10.57 -0.82
CA VAL A 79 -8.98 -10.56 0.64
C VAL A 79 -8.54 -11.87 1.30
N SER A 80 -8.59 -13.00 0.58
CA SER A 80 -8.12 -14.30 1.09
C SER A 80 -6.62 -14.30 1.41
N ASN A 81 -5.82 -13.41 0.80
CA ASN A 81 -4.40 -13.25 1.07
C ASN A 81 -4.11 -12.37 2.31
N LEU A 82 -5.12 -11.67 2.85
CA LEU A 82 -4.96 -10.64 3.86
C LEU A 82 -4.21 -11.13 5.10
N SER A 83 -4.65 -12.26 5.68
CA SER A 83 -4.03 -12.81 6.89
C SER A 83 -2.58 -13.24 6.66
N ALA A 84 -2.30 -13.86 5.52
CA ALA A 84 -0.96 -14.32 5.17
C ALA A 84 0.00 -13.13 4.98
N ILE A 85 -0.43 -12.11 4.25
CA ILE A 85 0.37 -10.93 3.95
C ILE A 85 0.63 -10.12 5.22
N VAL A 86 -0.37 -9.86 6.08
CA VAL A 86 -0.15 -9.15 7.36
C VAL A 86 0.90 -9.85 8.24
N LYS A 87 0.85 -11.20 8.29
CA LYS A 87 1.75 -12.01 9.11
C LYS A 87 3.16 -12.13 8.54
N ARG A 88 3.28 -12.30 7.22
CA ARG A 88 4.55 -12.71 6.58
C ARG A 88 5.16 -11.65 5.65
N GLY A 89 4.42 -10.58 5.34
CA GLY A 89 4.82 -9.62 4.31
C GLY A 89 4.36 -10.03 2.92
N LEU A 90 4.68 -9.19 1.92
CA LEU A 90 4.57 -9.55 0.52
C LEU A 90 5.80 -10.39 0.15
N LEU A 91 5.59 -11.68 -0.10
CA LEU A 91 6.68 -12.59 -0.44
C LEU A 91 6.74 -12.80 -1.95
N LEU A 92 7.90 -12.54 -2.55
CA LEU A 92 8.10 -12.68 -3.98
C LEU A 92 7.83 -14.12 -4.48
N GLU A 93 8.07 -15.13 -3.65
CA GLU A 93 7.77 -16.54 -3.97
C GLU A 93 6.28 -16.83 -4.19
N HIS A 94 5.39 -15.98 -3.67
CA HIS A 94 3.95 -16.06 -3.92
C HIS A 94 3.49 -15.26 -5.13
N GLY A 95 4.37 -14.41 -5.68
CA GLY A 95 4.11 -13.64 -6.88
C GLY A 95 3.87 -14.54 -8.10
N ARG A 96 2.90 -14.16 -8.93
CA ARG A 96 2.56 -14.85 -10.17
C ARG A 96 2.47 -13.81 -11.28
N ARG A 97 2.72 -14.23 -12.53
CA ARG A 97 2.55 -13.40 -13.75
C ARG A 97 3.36 -12.09 -13.71
N PHE A 98 4.66 -12.22 -13.92
CA PHE A 98 5.61 -11.11 -13.92
C PHE A 98 5.73 -10.46 -15.31
N ALA A 99 4.73 -9.68 -15.72
CA ALA A 99 4.67 -9.08 -17.07
C ALA A 99 5.83 -8.11 -17.38
N TYR A 100 6.39 -7.49 -16.35
CA TYR A 100 7.43 -6.45 -16.40
C TYR A 100 8.73 -6.87 -15.69
N GLY A 101 8.95 -8.18 -15.54
CA GLY A 101 10.10 -8.73 -14.80
C GLY A 101 9.73 -9.17 -13.37
N LYS A 102 10.57 -10.04 -12.80
CA LYS A 102 10.30 -10.69 -11.51
C LYS A 102 10.45 -9.68 -10.36
N GLY A 103 9.36 -9.40 -9.65
CA GLY A 103 9.34 -8.45 -8.52
C GLY A 103 7.96 -8.38 -7.86
N ILE A 104 7.86 -7.64 -6.75
CA ILE A 104 6.58 -7.30 -6.11
C ILE A 104 6.07 -6.03 -6.77
N TYR A 105 4.83 -6.09 -7.29
CA TYR A 105 4.28 -5.01 -8.11
C TYR A 105 3.47 -4.11 -7.20
N CYS A 106 3.91 -2.87 -7.06
CA CYS A 106 3.17 -1.84 -6.35
C CYS A 106 3.02 -0.62 -7.27
N THR A 107 2.15 0.31 -6.91
CA THR A 107 1.99 1.58 -7.63
C THR A 107 1.79 2.72 -6.64
N PRO A 108 2.30 3.94 -6.92
CA PRO A 108 2.01 5.10 -6.08
C PRO A 108 0.54 5.56 -6.16
N ASN A 109 -0.25 4.98 -7.07
CA ASN A 109 -1.66 5.31 -7.28
C ASN A 109 -2.58 4.19 -6.76
N PRO A 110 -3.40 4.42 -5.72
CA PRO A 110 -4.29 3.41 -5.18
C PRO A 110 -5.40 3.01 -6.15
N LYS A 111 -5.79 3.88 -7.10
CA LYS A 111 -6.78 3.53 -8.14
C LYS A 111 -6.25 2.45 -9.08
N ALA A 112 -5.02 2.61 -9.57
CA ALA A 112 -4.40 1.57 -10.39
C ALA A 112 -4.19 0.25 -9.61
N ALA A 113 -3.92 0.33 -8.31
CA ALA A 113 -3.84 -0.87 -7.47
C ALA A 113 -5.20 -1.60 -7.35
N LEU A 114 -6.33 -0.89 -7.44
CA LEU A 114 -7.67 -1.50 -7.34
C LEU A 114 -8.01 -2.43 -8.50
N ASP A 115 -7.36 -2.28 -9.66
CA ASP A 115 -7.53 -3.17 -10.81
C ASP A 115 -6.99 -4.59 -10.53
N PHE A 116 -6.11 -4.72 -9.54
CA PHE A 116 -5.54 -5.99 -9.07
C PHE A 116 -6.20 -6.51 -7.78
N ALA A 117 -7.14 -5.74 -7.20
CA ALA A 117 -7.87 -6.13 -6.01
C ALA A 117 -9.22 -6.73 -6.38
N HIS A 118 -9.58 -7.83 -5.72
CA HIS A 118 -10.87 -8.47 -5.93
C HIS A 118 -11.91 -7.98 -4.94
N GLU A 119 -13.16 -7.92 -5.40
CA GLU A 119 -14.29 -7.53 -4.58
C GLU A 119 -14.68 -8.63 -3.58
N HIS A 120 -14.99 -8.22 -2.37
CA HIS A 120 -15.46 -9.10 -1.31
C HIS A 120 -16.64 -8.47 -0.56
N THR A 121 -17.72 -9.22 -0.43
CA THR A 121 -18.88 -8.79 0.35
C THR A 121 -18.72 -9.11 1.83
N TYR A 122 -18.76 -8.08 2.67
CA TYR A 122 -18.74 -8.19 4.13
C TYR A 122 -19.86 -7.33 4.72
N GLN A 123 -20.71 -7.92 5.57
CA GLN A 123 -21.83 -7.22 6.22
C GLN A 123 -22.74 -6.44 5.24
N GLY A 124 -23.00 -7.02 4.06
CA GLY A 124 -23.88 -6.42 3.05
C GLY A 124 -23.27 -5.28 2.24
N LYS A 125 -21.95 -5.03 2.39
CA LYS A 125 -21.19 -4.05 1.62
C LYS A 125 -20.05 -4.73 0.88
N ASN A 126 -19.74 -4.21 -0.30
CA ASN A 126 -18.63 -4.70 -1.10
C ASN A 126 -17.36 -3.91 -0.79
N TYR A 127 -16.25 -4.62 -0.69
CA TYR A 127 -14.95 -4.04 -0.38
C TYR A 127 -13.88 -4.59 -1.31
N ARG A 128 -12.93 -3.74 -1.68
CA ARG A 128 -11.62 -4.13 -2.19
C ARG A 128 -10.56 -3.75 -1.19
N VAL A 129 -9.46 -4.51 -1.17
CA VAL A 129 -8.39 -4.33 -0.20
C VAL A 129 -7.09 -3.97 -0.91
N LEU A 130 -6.45 -2.89 -0.44
CA LEU A 130 -5.12 -2.48 -0.88
C LEU A 130 -4.17 -2.53 0.30
N PHE A 131 -3.02 -3.18 0.14
CA PHE A 131 -1.91 -3.00 1.08
C PHE A 131 -1.20 -1.70 0.76
N GLN A 132 -1.00 -0.86 1.78
CA GLN A 132 -0.07 0.26 1.74
C GLN A 132 1.29 -0.23 2.22
N THR A 133 2.30 -0.01 1.41
CA THR A 133 3.65 -0.52 1.57
C THR A 133 4.66 0.62 1.55
N ARG A 134 5.83 0.36 2.14
CA ARG A 134 6.98 1.24 2.14
C ARG A 134 8.10 0.54 1.39
N VAL A 135 8.58 1.15 0.31
CA VAL A 135 9.50 0.50 -0.63
C VAL A 135 10.92 1.03 -0.40
N ASP A 136 11.92 0.16 -0.30
CA ASP A 136 13.30 0.63 -0.21
C ASP A 136 13.68 1.37 -1.50
N PRO A 137 14.04 2.68 -1.44
CA PRO A 137 14.44 3.44 -2.62
C PRO A 137 15.57 2.80 -3.42
N ALA A 138 16.49 2.08 -2.76
CA ALA A 138 17.60 1.41 -3.42
C ALA A 138 17.17 0.16 -4.22
N GLN A 139 15.96 -0.36 -3.94
CA GLN A 139 15.37 -1.52 -4.58
C GLN A 139 14.23 -1.16 -5.55
N ILE A 140 14.03 0.13 -5.85
CA ILE A 140 12.99 0.58 -6.78
C ILE A 140 13.45 0.34 -8.22
N ASN A 141 12.66 -0.44 -8.95
CA ASN A 141 12.68 -0.47 -10.40
C ASN A 141 11.35 0.05 -10.94
N VAL A 142 11.36 1.29 -11.46
CA VAL A 142 10.17 1.90 -12.04
C VAL A 142 9.96 1.33 -13.44
N VAL A 143 8.78 0.78 -13.69
CA VAL A 143 8.38 0.36 -15.03
C VAL A 143 7.27 1.26 -15.53
N GLU A 144 7.55 1.89 -16.67
CA GLU A 144 6.54 2.62 -17.42
C GLU A 144 5.72 1.63 -18.24
N THR A 145 4.40 1.75 -18.13
CA THR A 145 3.45 0.95 -18.90
C THR A 145 3.17 1.64 -20.23
N ASN A 146 2.89 0.86 -21.27
CA ASN A 146 2.33 1.38 -22.53
C ASN A 146 0.82 1.69 -22.40
N GLU A 147 0.24 1.52 -21.20
CA GLU A 147 -1.13 1.95 -20.91
C GLU A 147 -1.24 3.45 -21.12
N THR A 148 -2.33 3.89 -21.76
CA THR A 148 -2.56 5.30 -22.09
C THR A 148 -2.93 6.13 -20.87
N GLU A 149 -3.32 5.47 -19.78
CA GLU A 149 -3.78 6.10 -18.55
C GLU A 149 -2.59 6.36 -17.59
N PRO A 150 -2.34 7.63 -17.21
CA PRO A 150 -1.20 8.01 -16.37
C PRO A 150 -1.16 7.30 -15.01
N GLU A 151 -2.29 6.80 -14.53
CA GLU A 151 -2.42 6.09 -13.25
C GLU A 151 -1.70 4.74 -13.19
N HIS A 152 -1.49 4.05 -14.31
CA HIS A 152 -0.98 2.67 -14.32
C HIS A 152 0.55 2.55 -14.19
N LYS A 153 1.23 3.62 -13.77
CA LYS A 153 2.68 3.56 -13.48
C LYS A 153 2.97 2.58 -12.34
N PHE A 154 3.87 1.61 -12.56
CA PHE A 154 4.28 0.63 -11.55
C PHE A 154 5.67 0.94 -10.97
N ILE A 155 5.79 0.65 -9.68
CA ILE A 155 7.05 0.52 -8.95
C ILE A 155 7.21 -0.97 -8.65
N LEU A 156 8.25 -1.58 -9.22
CA LEU A 156 8.65 -2.93 -8.88
C LEU A 156 9.65 -2.87 -7.72
N ALA A 157 9.31 -3.49 -6.59
CA ALA A 157 10.21 -3.70 -5.47
C ALA A 157 10.87 -5.10 -5.55
N PHE A 158 12.13 -5.21 -5.15
CA PHE A 158 12.89 -6.47 -5.17
C PHE A 158 12.70 -7.33 -3.90
N THR A 159 13.53 -8.36 -3.77
CA THR A 159 13.10 -9.73 -3.50
C THR A 159 12.67 -10.10 -2.08
N ASP A 160 12.54 -9.15 -1.15
CA ASP A 160 12.04 -9.45 0.20
C ASP A 160 11.64 -8.19 1.01
N ASP A 161 10.75 -7.35 0.47
CA ASP A 161 10.36 -6.12 1.15
C ASP A 161 9.20 -6.36 2.12
N ARG A 162 9.62 -6.37 3.39
CA ARG A 162 8.80 -6.69 4.56
C ARG A 162 7.96 -5.50 5.02
N CYS A 163 8.23 -4.27 4.57
CA CYS A 163 7.67 -3.02 5.13
C CYS A 163 6.21 -2.72 4.70
N LEU A 164 5.29 -3.62 5.02
CA LEU A 164 3.85 -3.31 5.06
C LEU A 164 3.59 -2.27 6.13
N GLU A 165 2.76 -1.28 5.82
CA GLU A 165 2.40 -0.19 6.74
C GLU A 165 0.93 -0.28 7.16
N ALA A 166 0.03 -0.52 6.21
CA ALA A 166 -1.41 -0.52 6.46
C ALA A 166 -2.19 -1.35 5.43
N VAL A 167 -3.47 -1.54 5.73
CA VAL A 167 -4.47 -2.12 4.85
C VAL A 167 -5.57 -1.09 4.63
N ASN A 168 -5.82 -0.69 3.39
CA ASN A 168 -6.90 0.22 3.01
C ASN A 168 -8.11 -0.58 2.55
N TRP A 169 -9.23 -0.40 3.22
CA TRP A 169 -10.52 -0.97 2.85
C TRP A 169 -11.27 0.05 2.01
N VAL A 170 -11.40 -0.22 0.73
CA VAL A 170 -12.11 0.63 -0.22
C VAL A 170 -13.51 0.06 -0.38
N GLN A 171 -14.52 0.80 0.06
CA GLN A 171 -15.91 0.37 -0.11
C GLN A 171 -16.31 0.56 -1.58
N GLY A 172 -16.73 -0.51 -2.24
CA GLY A 172 -17.38 -0.47 -3.55
C GLY A 172 -18.82 0.03 -3.44
N TYR A 173 -19.31 0.67 -4.50
CA TYR A 173 -20.70 1.09 -4.65
C TYR A 173 -21.59 -0.06 -5.08
#